data_AF-X1EJU1-F1
#
_entry.id   AF-X1EJU1-F1
#
_cell.length_a   1.000
_cell.length_b   1.000
_cell.length_c   1.000
_cell.angle_alpha   90.00
_cell.angle_beta   90.00
_cell.angle_gamma   90.00
#
_symmetry.space_group_name_H-M   'P 1'
#
loop_
_entity.id
_entity.type
_entity.pdbx_description
1 polymer ?
#
loop_
_entity_poly.entity_id
_entity_poly.type
_entity_poly.pdbx_seq_one_letter_code
_entity_poly.pdbx_strand_id
1 'polypeptide(L)'
;INGDGTWTLPDNAIAPLVDGTYVIEVLARVGGISITDNTSELVIDGAVQTAPVITSSDTLAIDEDIINVLTVTATDADGDTLSFSIVDPGDGGAADGALFNINSGSGALTFNSAPDYGNPQDAGSDNVYEVTVRAGDGALFGEQIISVTVNDRVGNIYYAKSGAPDDGSTEGTSWTDAADLQYILTNLAGTEDQIWIAAGEYKPTTGTNRSISFSITEEMSLYGGFAG
;
A
#
# COMPACT_ATOMS: atom_id res chain seq x y z
N ILE A 1 12.73 -49.08 -41.00
CA ILE A 1 11.29 -49.08 -40.61
C ILE A 1 10.97 -50.47 -40.14
N ASN A 2 10.70 -50.65 -38.84
CA ASN A 2 10.48 -51.96 -38.23
C ASN A 2 9.01 -52.44 -38.38
N GLY A 3 8.24 -51.86 -39.30
CA GLY A 3 6.88 -52.29 -39.63
C GLY A 3 5.81 -52.03 -38.57
N ASP A 4 6.17 -51.48 -37.41
CA ASP A 4 5.29 -51.25 -36.25
C ASP A 4 5.01 -49.77 -35.96
N GLY A 5 5.51 -48.85 -36.78
CA GLY A 5 5.32 -47.41 -36.61
C GLY A 5 6.23 -46.76 -35.58
N THR A 6 7.17 -47.49 -34.98
CA THR A 6 8.15 -46.92 -34.03
C THR A 6 9.46 -46.56 -34.73
N TRP A 7 9.96 -45.36 -34.43
CA TRP A 7 11.27 -44.89 -34.87
C TRP A 7 12.14 -44.66 -33.63
N THR A 8 13.22 -45.41 -33.51
CA THR A 8 14.29 -45.16 -32.53
C THR A 8 15.47 -44.56 -33.27
N LEU A 9 15.96 -43.42 -32.79
CA LEU A 9 17.18 -42.80 -33.33
C LEU A 9 18.37 -43.73 -33.03
N PRO A 10 19.40 -43.80 -33.92
CA PRO A 10 20.52 -44.74 -33.78
C PRO A 10 21.31 -44.67 -32.46
N ASP A 11 21.22 -43.55 -31.75
CA ASP A 11 21.90 -43.24 -30.49
C ASP A 11 20.95 -42.72 -29.40
N ASN A 12 19.64 -42.67 -29.67
CA ASN A 12 18.63 -42.07 -28.80
C ASN A 12 18.98 -40.63 -28.35
N ALA A 13 19.85 -39.92 -29.08
CA ALA A 13 20.38 -38.62 -28.70
C ALA A 13 20.08 -37.60 -29.80
N ILE A 14 19.28 -36.59 -29.44
CA ILE A 14 19.13 -35.38 -30.24
C ILE A 14 20.14 -34.39 -29.67
N ALA A 15 20.85 -33.65 -30.52
CA ALA A 15 21.67 -32.53 -30.05
C ALA A 15 20.77 -31.55 -29.26
N PRO A 16 21.29 -30.90 -28.20
CA PRO A 16 20.51 -29.91 -27.46
C PRO A 16 19.96 -28.86 -28.44
N LEU A 17 18.64 -28.72 -28.46
CA LEU A 17 17.97 -27.67 -29.23
C LEU A 17 18.07 -26.37 -28.43
N VAL A 18 18.21 -25.24 -29.14
CA VAL A 18 18.24 -23.90 -28.54
C VAL A 18 16.81 -23.38 -28.41
N ASP A 19 16.66 -22.19 -27.83
CA ASP A 19 15.37 -21.50 -27.75
C ASP A 19 14.79 -21.22 -29.15
N GLY A 20 13.47 -21.41 -29.29
CA GLY A 20 12.73 -21.06 -30.50
C GLY A 20 11.61 -22.04 -30.88
N THR A 21 10.90 -21.66 -31.94
CA THR A 21 9.87 -22.49 -32.58
C THR A 21 10.50 -23.47 -33.56
N TYR A 22 10.20 -24.75 -33.37
CA TYR A 22 10.62 -25.82 -34.26
C TYR A 22 9.41 -26.41 -34.99
N VAL A 23 9.53 -26.51 -36.31
CA VAL A 23 8.62 -27.34 -37.11
C VAL A 23 9.13 -28.77 -37.04
N ILE A 24 8.29 -29.67 -36.53
CA ILE A 24 8.59 -31.10 -36.58
C ILE A 24 8.05 -31.65 -37.89
N GLU A 25 8.96 -32.09 -38.77
CA GLU A 25 8.59 -32.86 -39.96
C GLU A 25 8.74 -34.36 -39.67
N VAL A 26 7.63 -35.10 -39.72
CA VAL A 26 7.66 -36.56 -39.64
C VAL A 26 7.50 -37.14 -41.04
N LEU A 27 8.51 -37.89 -41.49
CA LEU A 27 8.52 -38.54 -42.79
C LEU A 27 8.32 -40.05 -42.66
N ALA A 28 7.15 -40.55 -43.10
CA ALA A 28 6.91 -41.98 -43.24
C ALA A 28 7.11 -42.42 -44.70
N ARG A 29 7.92 -43.46 -44.94
CA ARG A 29 8.14 -44.04 -46.27
C ARG A 29 7.66 -45.48 -46.34
N VAL A 30 6.75 -45.82 -47.25
CA VAL A 30 6.38 -47.22 -47.54
C VAL A 30 6.38 -47.43 -49.05
N GLY A 31 7.14 -48.42 -49.53
CA GLY A 31 7.14 -48.80 -50.95
C GLY A 31 7.50 -47.68 -51.93
N GLY A 32 8.36 -46.73 -51.53
CA GLY A 32 8.78 -45.60 -52.37
C GLY A 32 7.87 -44.37 -52.33
N ILE A 33 6.74 -44.43 -51.62
CA ILE A 33 5.86 -43.27 -51.37
C ILE A 33 6.25 -42.61 -50.06
N SER A 34 6.38 -41.29 -50.06
CA SER A 34 6.63 -40.49 -48.87
C SER A 34 5.35 -39.72 -48.50
N ILE A 35 4.90 -39.84 -47.26
CA ILE A 35 3.84 -39.01 -46.69
C ILE A 35 4.52 -38.14 -45.64
N THR A 36 4.32 -36.82 -45.73
CA THR A 36 4.84 -35.86 -44.77
C THR A 36 3.67 -35.29 -43.98
N ASP A 37 3.83 -35.22 -42.65
CA ASP A 37 2.92 -34.49 -41.76
C ASP A 37 3.72 -33.38 -41.07
N ASN A 38 3.25 -32.13 -41.22
CA ASN A 38 3.87 -30.90 -40.70
C ASN A 38 2.93 -30.17 -39.71
N THR A 39 1.96 -30.87 -39.12
CA THR A 39 0.91 -30.24 -38.30
C THR A 39 1.31 -29.97 -36.84
N SER A 40 2.55 -30.27 -36.44
CA SER A 40 3.00 -30.14 -35.04
C SER A 40 4.16 -29.16 -34.89
N GLU A 41 3.93 -28.14 -34.06
CA GLU A 41 4.92 -27.17 -33.61
C GLU A 41 5.46 -27.61 -32.25
N LEU A 42 6.78 -27.57 -32.09
CA LEU A 42 7.44 -27.69 -30.78
C LEU A 42 8.04 -26.33 -30.43
N VAL A 43 7.50 -25.71 -29.39
CA VAL A 43 8.09 -24.50 -28.82
C VAL A 43 9.01 -24.93 -27.69
N ILE A 44 10.29 -24.59 -27.81
CA ILE A 44 11.25 -24.71 -26.72
C ILE A 44 11.48 -23.29 -26.26
N ASP A 45 10.92 -22.94 -25.11
CA ASP A 45 11.13 -21.65 -24.46
C ASP A 45 12.25 -21.79 -23.42
N GLY A 46 13.41 -21.22 -23.77
CA GLY A 46 14.63 -21.24 -22.97
C GLY A 46 14.86 -19.97 -22.15
N ALA A 47 13.90 -19.03 -22.11
CA ALA A 47 14.05 -17.82 -21.31
C ALA A 47 14.14 -18.17 -19.83
N VAL A 48 15.19 -17.68 -19.17
CA VAL A 48 15.29 -17.79 -17.71
C VAL A 48 14.38 -16.72 -17.13
N GLN A 49 13.22 -17.13 -16.62
CA GLN A 49 12.36 -16.23 -15.85
C GLN A 49 13.14 -15.61 -14.69
N THR A 50 12.99 -14.31 -14.55
CA THR A 50 13.52 -13.51 -13.46
C THR A 50 12.41 -13.26 -12.44
N ALA A 51 12.77 -13.20 -11.16
CA ALA A 51 11.80 -12.83 -10.14
C ALA A 51 11.61 -11.31 -10.13
N PRO A 52 10.39 -10.81 -9.84
CA PRO A 52 10.16 -9.38 -9.66
C PRO A 52 11.02 -8.82 -8.52
N VAL A 53 11.48 -7.58 -8.68
CA VAL A 53 12.26 -6.86 -7.68
C VAL A 53 11.44 -5.68 -7.17
N ILE A 54 11.19 -5.65 -5.86
CA ILE A 54 10.53 -4.52 -5.20
C ILE A 54 11.50 -3.34 -5.13
N THR A 55 11.03 -2.14 -5.50
CA THR A 55 11.82 -0.92 -5.66
C THR A 55 11.37 0.24 -4.76
N SER A 56 10.24 0.10 -4.06
CA SER A 56 9.84 1.04 -3.00
C SER A 56 10.81 0.99 -1.80
N SER A 57 10.78 2.05 -0.98
CA SER A 57 11.56 2.08 0.26
C SER A 57 11.15 0.96 1.21
N ASP A 58 12.12 0.41 1.94
CA ASP A 58 11.96 -0.56 3.02
C ASP A 58 11.63 0.10 4.37
N THR A 59 11.73 1.42 4.46
CA THR A 59 11.55 2.16 5.70
C THR A 59 10.83 3.48 5.45
N LEU A 60 9.96 3.86 6.39
CA LEU A 60 9.20 5.09 6.40
C LEU A 60 8.84 5.46 7.85
N ALA A 61 8.62 6.74 8.09
CA ALA A 61 7.93 7.20 9.28
C ALA A 61 6.63 7.93 8.88
N ILE A 62 5.55 7.67 9.61
CA ILE A 62 4.28 8.37 9.51
C ILE A 62 3.85 8.84 10.89
N ASP A 63 3.02 9.86 10.96
CA ASP A 63 2.36 10.23 12.21
C ASP A 63 1.22 9.23 12.50
N GLU A 64 0.84 9.11 13.76
CA GLU A 64 -0.36 8.37 14.16
C GLU A 64 -1.63 8.92 13.49
N ASP A 65 -2.75 8.21 13.62
CA ASP A 65 -4.03 8.48 12.94
C ASP A 65 -4.00 8.37 11.40
N ILE A 66 -2.86 8.00 10.79
CA ILE A 66 -2.74 7.84 9.34
C ILE A 66 -2.86 6.37 8.93
N ILE A 67 -3.87 6.07 8.11
CA ILE A 67 -4.09 4.72 7.55
C ILE A 67 -3.20 4.43 6.35
N ASN A 68 -2.94 5.42 5.51
CA ASN A 68 -2.18 5.25 4.27
C ASN A 68 -0.68 5.15 4.56
N VAL A 69 -0.03 4.08 4.10
CA VAL A 69 1.40 3.86 4.33
C VAL A 69 2.19 4.33 3.12
N LEU A 70 2.20 3.52 2.06
CA LEU A 70 2.87 3.80 0.80
C LEU A 70 2.26 2.98 -0.34
N THR A 71 2.73 3.21 -1.56
CA THR A 71 2.44 2.32 -2.68
C THR A 71 3.69 1.48 -2.97
N VAL A 72 3.56 0.17 -2.80
CA VAL A 72 4.63 -0.78 -3.11
C VAL A 72 4.82 -0.79 -4.62
N THR A 73 6.06 -0.64 -5.06
CA THR A 73 6.41 -0.66 -6.48
C THR A 73 7.43 -1.75 -6.74
N ALA A 74 7.33 -2.39 -7.90
CA ALA A 74 8.24 -3.46 -8.30
C ALA A 74 8.44 -3.43 -9.83
N THR A 75 9.54 -4.02 -10.27
CA THR A 75 9.85 -4.22 -11.68
C THR A 75 10.16 -5.68 -11.95
N ASP A 76 9.78 -6.14 -13.12
CA ASP A 76 10.15 -7.45 -13.63
C ASP A 76 10.90 -7.29 -14.96
N ALA A 77 11.97 -8.06 -15.15
CA ALA A 77 12.84 -7.87 -16.32
C ALA A 77 12.28 -8.52 -17.59
N ASP A 78 11.40 -9.50 -17.43
CA ASP A 78 10.70 -10.19 -18.51
C ASP A 78 9.44 -9.43 -18.96
N GLY A 79 9.01 -8.46 -18.14
CA GLY A 79 7.90 -7.56 -18.43
C GLY A 79 6.54 -8.12 -18.01
N ASP A 80 6.55 -9.09 -17.10
CA ASP A 80 5.36 -9.75 -16.62
C ASP A 80 4.44 -8.83 -15.81
N THR A 81 3.15 -9.17 -15.81
CA THR A 81 2.17 -8.43 -15.00
C THR A 81 2.31 -8.82 -13.53
N LEU A 82 2.49 -7.83 -12.68
CA LEU A 82 2.73 -8.05 -11.26
C LEU A 82 1.46 -8.03 -10.42
N SER A 83 1.48 -8.86 -9.38
CA SER A 83 0.50 -8.86 -8.31
C SER A 83 1.19 -8.69 -6.96
N PHE A 84 0.55 -7.93 -6.06
CA PHE A 84 1.09 -7.63 -4.73
C PHE A 84 0.30 -8.34 -3.63
N SER A 85 1.00 -8.80 -2.60
CA SER A 85 0.39 -9.41 -1.41
C SER A 85 1.21 -9.13 -0.15
N ILE A 86 0.60 -9.33 1.01
CA ILE A 86 1.31 -9.42 2.29
C ILE A 86 1.63 -10.90 2.54
N VAL A 87 2.81 -11.19 3.09
CA VAL A 87 3.18 -12.55 3.52
C VAL A 87 2.76 -12.71 4.97
N ASP A 88 1.94 -13.72 5.25
CA ASP A 88 1.47 -13.97 6.61
C ASP A 88 2.63 -14.38 7.54
N PRO A 89 2.60 -14.03 8.84
CA PRO A 89 3.63 -14.44 9.79
C PRO A 89 3.84 -15.95 9.87
N GLY A 90 2.76 -16.74 9.68
CA GLY A 90 2.81 -18.19 9.66
C GLY A 90 3.62 -18.78 8.49
N ASP A 91 3.76 -18.01 7.41
CA ASP A 91 4.50 -18.37 6.20
C ASP A 91 5.87 -17.69 6.12
N GLY A 92 6.35 -17.11 7.24
CA GLY A 92 7.65 -16.46 7.34
C GLY A 92 7.63 -14.94 7.09
N GLY A 93 6.45 -14.32 7.01
CA GLY A 93 6.31 -12.87 7.00
C GLY A 93 6.60 -12.23 8.37
N ALA A 94 6.75 -10.91 8.37
CA ALA A 94 6.91 -10.11 9.59
C ALA A 94 5.64 -10.11 10.44
N ALA A 95 5.80 -9.93 11.75
CA ALA A 95 4.79 -10.22 12.76
C ALA A 95 3.52 -9.37 12.62
N ASP A 96 3.62 -8.17 12.07
CA ASP A 96 2.51 -7.21 12.01
C ASP A 96 1.66 -7.33 10.75
N GLY A 97 1.93 -8.29 9.86
CA GLY A 97 1.25 -8.40 8.56
C GLY A 97 -0.29 -8.39 8.64
N ALA A 98 -0.87 -8.91 9.71
CA ALA A 98 -2.32 -8.92 9.94
C ALA A 98 -2.93 -7.53 10.25
N LEU A 99 -2.10 -6.53 10.57
CA LEU A 99 -2.51 -5.15 10.81
C LEU A 99 -2.59 -4.32 9.53
N PHE A 100 -2.21 -4.89 8.38
CA PHE A 100 -2.18 -4.22 7.09
C PHE A 100 -3.12 -4.86 6.07
N ASN A 101 -3.40 -4.09 5.03
CA ASN A 101 -4.02 -4.50 3.78
C ASN A 101 -3.16 -4.02 2.61
N ILE A 102 -3.15 -4.76 1.51
CA ILE A 102 -2.54 -4.32 0.25
C ILE A 102 -3.49 -4.56 -0.92
N ASN A 103 -3.59 -3.57 -1.80
CA ASN A 103 -4.29 -3.76 -3.07
C ASN A 103 -3.41 -4.55 -4.04
N SER A 104 -3.88 -5.70 -4.52
CA SER A 104 -3.07 -6.61 -5.33
C SER A 104 -2.69 -6.07 -6.71
N GLY A 105 -3.45 -5.13 -7.27
CA GLY A 105 -3.17 -4.55 -8.59
C GLY A 105 -2.37 -3.25 -8.52
N SER A 106 -2.63 -2.40 -7.52
CA SER A 106 -1.96 -1.09 -7.41
C SER A 106 -0.78 -1.08 -6.45
N GLY A 107 -0.63 -2.08 -5.57
CA GLY A 107 0.39 -2.09 -4.53
C GLY A 107 0.12 -1.12 -3.37
N ALA A 108 -1.06 -0.48 -3.31
CA ALA A 108 -1.39 0.43 -2.22
C ALA A 108 -1.46 -0.31 -0.88
N LEU A 109 -0.51 -0.01 0.03
CA LEU A 109 -0.37 -0.58 1.36
C LEU A 109 -0.99 0.37 2.39
N THR A 110 -1.85 -0.16 3.25
CA THR A 110 -2.56 0.60 4.28
C THR A 110 -2.62 -0.19 5.59
N PHE A 111 -2.75 0.50 6.71
CA PHE A 111 -3.20 -0.12 7.95
C PHE A 111 -4.69 -0.52 7.88
N ASN A 112 -5.09 -1.50 8.68
CA ASN A 112 -6.48 -1.91 8.85
C ASN A 112 -7.24 -0.98 9.79
N SER A 113 -6.52 -0.35 10.71
CA SER A 113 -6.99 0.67 11.64
C SER A 113 -5.85 1.65 11.84
N ALA A 114 -6.16 2.94 11.99
CA ALA A 114 -5.11 3.93 12.17
C ALA A 114 -4.27 3.57 13.42
N PRO A 115 -2.94 3.67 13.35
CA PRO A 115 -2.10 3.43 14.51
C PRO A 115 -2.29 4.55 15.54
N ASP A 116 -2.13 4.20 16.82
CA ASP A 116 -2.18 5.10 17.98
C ASP A 116 -0.83 4.92 18.69
N TYR A 117 -0.04 5.99 18.78
CA TYR A 117 1.30 5.98 19.34
C TYR A 117 1.31 5.65 20.84
N GLY A 118 0.25 6.08 21.56
CA GLY A 118 0.06 5.83 22.98
C GLY A 118 -0.40 4.41 23.29
N ASN A 119 -1.03 3.73 22.33
CA ASN A 119 -1.49 2.35 22.43
C ASN A 119 -1.04 1.50 21.22
N PRO A 120 0.27 1.25 21.08
CA PRO A 120 0.81 0.50 19.95
C PRO A 120 0.21 -0.89 19.87
N GLN A 121 -0.14 -1.29 18.65
CA GLN A 121 -0.69 -2.60 18.32
C GLN A 121 0.36 -3.52 17.68
N ASP A 122 1.56 -3.00 17.41
CA ASP A 122 2.67 -3.76 16.84
C ASP A 122 3.17 -4.87 17.78
N ALA A 123 3.86 -5.83 17.16
CA ALA A 123 4.57 -6.88 17.83
C ALA A 123 5.87 -6.35 18.46
N GLY A 124 5.76 -5.84 19.67
CA GLY A 124 6.91 -5.28 20.39
C GLY A 124 6.52 -4.09 21.26
N SER A 125 5.41 -3.45 20.90
CA SER A 125 4.90 -2.21 21.49
C SER A 125 5.96 -1.11 21.46
N ASP A 126 6.71 -1.01 20.37
CA ASP A 126 7.80 -0.05 20.19
C ASP A 126 7.52 1.01 19.11
N ASN A 127 6.30 1.05 18.58
CA ASN A 127 5.85 1.94 17.51
C ASN A 127 6.60 1.74 16.18
N VAL A 128 7.21 0.57 15.97
CA VAL A 128 7.77 0.15 14.69
C VAL A 128 7.00 -1.07 14.18
N TYR A 129 6.17 -0.85 13.17
CA TYR A 129 5.36 -1.90 12.57
C TYR A 129 6.10 -2.52 11.39
N GLU A 130 6.30 -3.83 11.40
CA GLU A 130 7.03 -4.57 10.36
C GLU A 130 6.09 -5.46 9.54
N VAL A 131 6.04 -5.22 8.22
CA VAL A 131 5.23 -6.00 7.29
C VAL A 131 6.07 -6.52 6.13
N THR A 132 5.97 -7.83 5.83
CA THR A 132 6.59 -8.41 4.63
C THR A 132 5.63 -8.31 3.47
N VAL A 133 6.02 -7.58 2.43
CA VAL A 133 5.29 -7.49 1.16
C VAL A 133 5.93 -8.38 0.11
N ARG A 134 5.12 -8.90 -0.81
CA ARG A 134 5.52 -9.76 -1.92
C ARG A 134 5.01 -9.18 -3.24
N ALA A 135 5.86 -9.20 -4.26
CA ALA A 135 5.48 -8.98 -5.65
C ALA A 135 5.70 -10.28 -6.44
N GLY A 136 4.65 -10.81 -7.08
CA GLY A 136 4.70 -12.03 -7.88
C GLY A 136 4.27 -11.81 -9.32
N ASP A 137 4.93 -12.48 -10.25
CA ASP A 137 4.66 -12.48 -11.70
C ASP A 137 3.73 -13.65 -12.14
N GLY A 138 3.37 -14.53 -11.21
CA GLY A 138 2.60 -15.75 -11.45
C GLY A 138 3.42 -17.05 -11.47
N ALA A 139 4.75 -16.96 -11.52
CA ALA A 139 5.70 -18.07 -11.47
C ALA A 139 6.75 -17.91 -10.35
N LEU A 140 7.36 -16.74 -10.25
CA LEU A 140 8.35 -16.33 -9.27
C LEU A 140 7.86 -15.13 -8.45
N PHE A 141 8.61 -14.79 -7.40
CA PHE A 141 8.27 -13.66 -6.54
C PHE A 141 9.52 -13.05 -5.89
N GLY A 142 9.42 -11.75 -5.60
CA GLY A 142 10.32 -11.03 -4.71
C GLY A 142 9.60 -10.59 -3.44
N GLU A 143 10.34 -10.49 -2.33
CA GLU A 143 9.83 -10.07 -1.03
C GLU A 143 10.68 -8.96 -0.41
N GLN A 144 10.06 -8.11 0.39
CA GLN A 144 10.72 -7.05 1.14
C GLN A 144 9.99 -6.84 2.47
N ILE A 145 10.73 -6.66 3.56
CA ILE A 145 10.18 -6.15 4.81
C ILE A 145 10.12 -4.63 4.71
N ILE A 146 8.96 -4.06 5.04
CA ILE A 146 8.78 -2.62 5.22
C ILE A 146 8.60 -2.36 6.72
N SER A 147 9.48 -1.53 7.28
CA SER A 147 9.37 -1.05 8.67
C SER A 147 8.76 0.36 8.67
N VAL A 148 7.60 0.50 9.31
CA VAL A 148 6.85 1.75 9.44
C VAL A 148 6.97 2.24 10.88
N THR A 149 7.73 3.30 11.10
CA THR A 149 7.77 3.98 12.40
C THR A 149 6.58 4.91 12.53
N VAL A 150 5.82 4.76 13.61
CA VAL A 150 4.72 5.66 13.97
C VAL A 150 5.26 6.71 14.93
N ASN A 151 5.05 7.99 14.60
CA ASN A 151 5.42 9.11 15.46
C ASN A 151 4.21 9.58 16.25
N ASP A 152 4.47 10.01 17.48
CA ASP A 152 3.57 10.83 18.30
C ASP A 152 3.29 12.14 17.56
N ARG A 153 2.02 12.41 17.27
CA ARG A 153 1.63 13.65 16.61
C ARG A 153 1.41 14.73 17.67
N VAL A 154 2.29 15.72 17.67
CA VAL A 154 2.07 16.91 18.50
C VAL A 154 0.97 17.79 17.87
N GLY A 155 -0.23 17.76 18.46
CA GLY A 155 -1.35 18.61 18.05
C GLY A 155 -1.04 20.11 18.08
N ASN A 156 -1.68 20.86 17.19
CA ASN A 156 -1.58 22.31 17.11
C ASN A 156 -2.36 22.99 18.23
N ILE A 157 -1.99 24.23 18.56
CA ILE A 157 -2.79 25.09 19.46
C ILE A 157 -3.47 26.17 18.62
N TYR A 158 -4.79 26.16 18.63
CA TYR A 158 -5.62 27.21 18.03
C TYR A 158 -6.15 28.17 19.09
N TYR A 159 -6.24 29.44 18.74
CA TYR A 159 -6.68 30.52 19.62
C TYR A 159 -8.04 31.05 19.14
N ALA A 160 -9.05 30.91 19.99
CA ALA A 160 -10.41 31.36 19.71
C ALA A 160 -10.74 32.66 20.45
N LYS A 161 -11.29 33.65 19.74
CA LYS A 161 -11.74 34.93 20.33
C LYS A 161 -13.14 35.29 19.86
N SER A 162 -14.00 35.67 20.80
CA SER A 162 -15.38 36.11 20.49
C SER A 162 -15.35 37.33 19.57
N GLY A 163 -16.06 37.25 18.43
CA GLY A 163 -16.11 38.30 17.41
C GLY A 163 -14.93 38.31 16.43
N ALA A 164 -14.04 37.31 16.50
CA ALA A 164 -13.05 37.07 15.45
C ALA A 164 -13.71 36.63 14.13
N PRO A 165 -13.00 36.74 12.99
CA PRO A 165 -13.54 36.32 11.70
C PRO A 165 -13.87 34.82 11.64
N ASP A 166 -14.93 34.49 10.90
CA ASP A 166 -15.41 33.13 10.61
C ASP A 166 -15.28 32.75 9.12
N ASP A 167 -14.49 33.52 8.36
CA ASP A 167 -14.38 33.46 6.90
C ASP A 167 -13.02 32.93 6.39
N GLY A 168 -12.16 32.48 7.29
CA GLY A 168 -10.81 32.00 6.97
C GLY A 168 -9.78 33.10 6.71
N SER A 169 -10.08 34.36 7.03
CA SER A 169 -9.08 35.44 6.99
C SER A 169 -8.05 35.38 8.13
N THR A 170 -8.28 34.54 9.14
CA THR A 170 -7.39 34.26 10.28
C THR A 170 -7.23 32.76 10.45
N GLU A 171 -6.03 32.32 10.86
CA GLU A 171 -5.70 30.90 10.99
C GLU A 171 -5.76 30.41 12.45
N GLY A 172 -6.04 31.30 13.41
CA GLY A 172 -6.13 30.92 14.82
C GLY A 172 -4.77 30.59 15.44
N THR A 173 -3.66 31.06 14.88
CA THR A 173 -2.30 30.63 15.29
C THR A 173 -1.75 31.37 16.51
N SER A 174 -2.41 32.44 16.94
CA SER A 174 -2.05 33.24 18.12
C SER A 174 -3.23 34.07 18.59
N TRP A 175 -3.15 34.69 19.78
CA TRP A 175 -4.18 35.62 20.25
C TRP A 175 -4.41 36.85 19.36
N THR A 176 -3.39 37.27 18.60
CA THR A 176 -3.48 38.37 17.62
C THR A 176 -4.06 37.93 16.28
N ASP A 177 -3.99 36.64 15.97
CA ASP A 177 -4.53 35.98 14.78
C ASP A 177 -5.65 34.99 15.18
N ALA A 178 -6.42 35.34 16.22
CA ALA A 178 -7.45 34.45 16.72
C ALA A 178 -8.60 34.36 15.72
N ALA A 179 -9.22 33.17 15.62
CA ALA A 179 -10.36 32.91 14.75
C ALA A 179 -11.64 32.65 15.56
N ASP A 180 -12.79 32.62 14.90
CA ASP A 180 -14.04 32.21 15.52
C ASP A 180 -13.99 30.73 15.98
N LEU A 181 -14.61 30.43 17.13
CA LEU A 181 -14.58 29.08 17.70
C LEU A 181 -15.28 28.04 16.82
N GLN A 182 -16.43 28.38 16.22
CA GLN A 182 -17.12 27.46 15.31
C GLN A 182 -16.31 27.23 14.05
N TYR A 183 -15.65 28.28 13.53
CA TYR A 183 -14.75 28.14 12.38
C TYR A 183 -13.58 27.19 12.68
N ILE A 184 -12.91 27.37 13.82
CA ILE A 184 -11.80 26.49 14.24
C ILE A 184 -12.28 25.03 14.34
N LEU A 185 -13.39 24.78 15.07
CA LEU A 185 -13.93 23.44 15.28
C LEU A 185 -14.39 22.73 13.98
N THR A 186 -14.68 23.50 12.94
CA THR A 186 -15.22 22.94 11.68
C THR A 186 -14.14 22.75 10.62
N ASN A 187 -13.14 23.64 10.59
CA ASN A 187 -12.23 23.74 9.44
C ASN A 187 -10.74 23.65 9.78
N LEU A 188 -10.35 23.87 11.05
CA LEU A 188 -8.93 24.00 11.42
C LEU A 188 -8.48 22.89 12.36
N ALA A 189 -9.16 22.73 13.48
CA ALA A 189 -8.75 21.78 14.52
C ALA A 189 -9.21 20.35 14.18
N GLY A 190 -8.28 19.40 14.26
CA GLY A 190 -8.51 17.97 14.12
C GLY A 190 -8.30 17.21 15.44
N THR A 191 -8.03 15.91 15.34
CA THR A 191 -7.61 15.07 16.48
C THR A 191 -6.35 15.64 17.11
N GLU A 192 -6.26 15.52 18.44
CA GLU A 192 -5.13 15.93 19.30
C GLU A 192 -4.81 17.43 19.36
N ASP A 193 -5.45 18.24 18.52
CA ASP A 193 -5.30 19.69 18.57
C ASP A 193 -5.93 20.27 19.86
N GLN A 194 -5.38 21.40 20.30
CA GLN A 194 -5.89 22.17 21.42
C GLN A 194 -6.58 23.44 20.91
N ILE A 195 -7.64 23.86 21.59
CA ILE A 195 -8.26 25.16 21.37
C ILE A 195 -8.25 25.94 22.68
N TRP A 196 -7.54 27.06 22.67
CA TRP A 196 -7.44 28.02 23.76
C TRP A 196 -8.44 29.16 23.52
N ILE A 197 -9.40 29.31 24.41
CA ILE A 197 -10.57 30.16 24.25
C ILE A 197 -10.48 31.37 25.17
N ALA A 198 -10.43 32.57 24.60
CA ALA A 198 -10.47 33.81 25.37
C ALA A 198 -11.81 33.94 26.10
N ALA A 199 -11.85 34.68 27.21
CA ALA A 199 -13.12 34.98 27.88
C ALA A 199 -14.06 35.74 26.92
N GLY A 200 -15.31 35.28 26.79
CA GLY A 200 -16.29 35.87 25.89
C GLY A 200 -17.53 35.01 25.70
N GLU A 201 -18.49 35.50 24.91
CA GLU A 201 -19.67 34.75 24.49
C GLU A 201 -19.42 34.14 23.11
N TYR A 202 -19.51 32.82 23.00
CA TYR A 202 -19.30 32.07 21.76
C TYR A 202 -20.60 31.41 21.33
N LYS A 203 -20.87 31.42 20.02
CA LYS A 203 -22.10 30.86 19.46
C LYS A 203 -21.75 29.86 18.36
N PRO A 204 -22.39 28.69 18.32
CA PRO A 204 -22.15 27.70 17.27
C PRO A 204 -22.82 28.08 15.94
N THR A 205 -23.54 29.21 15.91
CA THR A 205 -24.13 29.78 14.70
C THR A 205 -24.22 31.29 14.83
N THR A 206 -24.08 31.99 13.70
CA THR A 206 -24.34 33.42 13.58
C THR A 206 -25.84 33.74 13.49
N GLY A 207 -26.68 32.72 13.26
CA GLY A 207 -28.13 32.84 13.18
C GLY A 207 -28.86 32.62 14.52
N THR A 208 -30.17 32.38 14.44
CA THR A 208 -31.05 32.14 15.61
C THR A 208 -31.36 30.66 15.84
N ASN A 209 -30.77 29.76 15.07
CA ASN A 209 -31.06 28.33 15.14
C ASN A 209 -30.48 27.69 16.41
N ARG A 210 -31.36 27.36 17.36
CA ARG A 210 -30.99 26.75 18.65
C ARG A 210 -30.74 25.25 18.59
N SER A 211 -30.87 24.63 17.43
CA SER A 211 -30.54 23.21 17.23
C SER A 211 -29.08 23.00 16.81
N ILE A 212 -28.32 24.07 16.55
CA ILE A 212 -26.89 23.99 16.22
C ILE A 212 -26.10 24.03 17.54
N SER A 213 -25.14 23.12 17.67
CA SER A 213 -24.25 22.99 18.84
C SER A 213 -22.80 22.96 18.37
N PHE A 214 -21.88 23.31 19.26
CA PHE A 214 -20.47 23.00 19.03
C PHE A 214 -20.30 21.47 18.98
N SER A 215 -19.56 21.00 17.99
CA SER A 215 -19.15 19.60 17.90
C SER A 215 -17.67 19.54 18.24
N ILE A 216 -17.33 18.75 19.26
CA ILE A 216 -15.96 18.52 19.69
C ILE A 216 -15.72 17.03 19.43
N THR A 217 -14.67 16.70 18.68
CA THR A 217 -14.30 15.31 18.41
C THR A 217 -13.55 14.73 19.60
N GLU A 218 -13.47 13.39 19.65
CA GLU A 218 -12.57 12.72 20.59
C GLU A 218 -11.13 13.19 20.32
N GLU A 219 -10.31 13.18 21.38
CA GLU A 219 -8.90 13.63 21.41
C GLU A 219 -8.63 15.15 21.27
N MET A 220 -9.63 15.99 20.99
CA MET A 220 -9.44 17.45 21.02
C MET A 220 -9.52 18.01 22.45
N SER A 221 -8.61 18.92 22.81
CA SER A 221 -8.59 19.57 24.12
C SER A 221 -9.05 21.03 24.07
N LEU A 222 -10.10 21.38 24.83
CA LEU A 222 -10.56 22.75 24.97
C LEU A 222 -10.18 23.36 26.32
N TYR A 223 -9.51 24.51 26.29
CA TYR A 223 -9.13 25.30 27.45
C TYR A 223 -9.74 26.70 27.34
N GLY A 224 -10.31 27.24 28.41
CA GLY A 224 -11.05 28.51 28.33
C GLY A 224 -10.84 29.47 29.49
N GLY A 225 -11.23 30.72 29.27
CA GLY A 225 -11.17 31.80 30.28
C GLY A 225 -9.89 32.62 30.24
N PHE A 226 -9.11 32.52 29.17
CA PHE A 226 -7.91 33.31 28.98
C PHE A 226 -8.23 34.78 28.74
N ALA A 227 -7.30 35.68 29.05
CA ALA A 227 -7.48 37.12 28.82
C ALA A 227 -7.57 37.48 27.32
N GLY A 228 -7.01 36.64 26.45
CA GLY A 228 -7.04 36.82 24.99
C GLY A 228 -6.01 37.81 24.50
#